data_AF-A0A442G8X4-F1
#
_entry.id   AF-A0A442G8X4-F1
#
_cell.length_a   1.000
_cell.length_b   1.000
_cell.length_c   1.000
_cell.angle_alpha   90.00
_cell.angle_beta   90.00
_cell.angle_gamma   90.00
#
_symmetry.space_group_name_H-M   'P 1'
#
loop_
_entity.id
_entity.type
_entity.pdbx_description
1 polymer ?
#
loop_
_entity_poly.entity_id
_entity_poly.type
_entity_poly.pdbx_seq_one_letter_code
_entity_poly.pdbx_strand_id
1 'polypeptide(L)'
;MTSRSPAKARIIRADFDQTAERQDRLGLWRGLTLGVLRLSRHAAALSVASAAVFIAMTALEFFYFRRLSGGLSSLDMRVAGFTPDEGMAWLTALGRRGGEIIIVWHYLTFDLLFPALLSLTLVSLIVAFGRRFGNFRAMPAQLQALTALVLVLPYTIADYAQNFAVARLLSDFQSANPDSLAFASSLIVTKFALLAIPVLIVAVFALAAQRRL
;
A
#
# COMPACT_ATOMS: atom_id res chain seq x y z
N MET A 1 -34.89 23.21 -60.26
CA MET A 1 -34.79 23.42 -58.81
C MET A 1 -34.57 22.08 -58.14
N THR A 2 -33.33 21.73 -57.79
CA THR A 2 -33.02 20.52 -57.01
C THR A 2 -32.15 20.93 -55.83
N SER A 3 -32.71 20.79 -54.64
CA SER A 3 -32.15 21.22 -53.35
C SER A 3 -30.98 20.33 -52.95
N ARG A 4 -29.83 20.94 -52.61
CA ARG A 4 -28.63 20.25 -52.11
C ARG A 4 -28.73 20.05 -50.60
N SER A 5 -28.67 18.80 -50.16
CA SER A 5 -28.53 18.41 -48.76
C SER A 5 -27.14 18.82 -48.22
N PRO A 6 -27.01 19.37 -47.00
CA PRO A 6 -25.72 19.73 -46.44
C PRO A 6 -24.96 18.46 -46.04
N ALA A 7 -23.81 18.24 -46.67
CA ALA A 7 -22.88 17.19 -46.27
C ALA A 7 -22.46 17.41 -44.82
N LYS A 8 -22.88 16.49 -43.94
CA LYS A 8 -22.48 16.44 -42.54
C LYS A 8 -20.96 16.24 -42.50
N ALA A 9 -20.21 17.29 -42.16
CA ALA A 9 -18.76 17.24 -42.07
C ALA A 9 -18.36 16.13 -41.09
N ARG A 10 -17.63 15.13 -41.59
CA ARG A 10 -17.02 14.09 -40.77
C ARG A 10 -15.98 14.80 -39.89
N ILE A 11 -16.28 14.96 -38.60
CA ILE A 11 -15.30 15.43 -37.62
C ILE A 11 -14.26 14.31 -37.50
N ILE A 12 -13.22 14.36 -38.32
CA ILE A 12 -12.04 13.51 -38.19
C ILE A 12 -11.32 14.02 -36.96
N ARG A 13 -11.61 13.43 -35.80
CA ARG A 13 -10.80 13.62 -34.59
C ARG A 13 -9.38 13.23 -34.97
N ALA A 14 -8.46 14.18 -34.91
CA ALA A 14 -7.14 14.11 -35.52
C ALA A 14 -6.35 12.90 -34.99
N ASP A 15 -5.89 12.06 -35.91
CA ASP A 15 -4.96 10.95 -35.66
C ASP A 15 -3.67 11.44 -34.95
N PHE A 16 -3.37 12.74 -35.09
CA PHE A 16 -2.27 13.46 -34.45
C PHE A 16 -2.41 13.52 -32.91
N ASP A 17 -3.60 13.77 -32.37
CA ASP A 17 -3.82 13.81 -30.92
C ASP A 17 -3.73 12.40 -30.32
N GLN A 18 -4.19 11.38 -31.05
CA GLN A 18 -4.09 9.98 -30.62
C GLN A 18 -2.66 9.47 -30.63
N THR A 19 -1.85 9.87 -31.62
CA THR A 19 -0.44 9.50 -31.70
C THR A 19 0.40 10.21 -30.64
N ALA A 20 0.16 11.49 -30.39
CA ALA A 20 0.79 12.24 -29.29
C ALA A 20 0.47 11.63 -27.91
N GLU A 21 -0.82 11.37 -27.62
CA GLU A 21 -1.21 10.72 -26.36
C GLU A 21 -0.60 9.32 -26.20
N ARG A 22 -0.53 8.54 -27.29
CA ARG A 22 0.06 7.20 -27.27
C ARG A 22 1.56 7.25 -27.01
N GLN A 23 2.25 8.22 -27.59
CA GLN A 23 3.68 8.42 -27.43
C GLN A 23 4.03 8.88 -26.00
N ASP A 24 3.22 9.76 -25.43
CA ASP A 24 3.34 10.19 -24.03
C ASP A 24 3.10 9.04 -23.05
N ARG A 25 2.03 8.25 -23.26
CA ARG A 25 1.79 7.05 -22.44
C ARG A 25 2.97 6.08 -22.51
N LEU A 26 3.49 5.81 -23.70
CA LEU A 26 4.65 4.92 -23.88
C LEU A 26 5.90 5.47 -23.17
N GLY A 27 6.12 6.79 -23.18
CA GLY A 27 7.18 7.46 -22.43
C GLY A 27 7.02 7.27 -20.92
N LEU A 28 5.81 7.47 -20.40
CA LEU A 28 5.45 7.31 -18.99
C LEU A 28 5.66 5.87 -18.52
N TRP A 29 5.18 4.88 -19.28
CA TRP A 29 5.37 3.46 -19.00
C TRP A 29 6.85 3.06 -19.00
N ARG A 30 7.65 3.59 -19.95
CA ARG A 30 9.10 3.36 -19.97
C ARG A 30 9.77 3.97 -18.74
N GLY A 31 9.41 5.20 -18.36
CA GLY A 31 9.90 5.87 -17.18
C GLY A 31 9.61 5.09 -15.90
N LEU A 32 8.36 4.67 -15.71
CA LEU A 32 7.93 3.84 -14.57
C LEU A 32 8.66 2.50 -14.53
N THR A 33 8.77 1.82 -15.67
CA THR A 33 9.50 0.55 -15.76
C THR A 33 10.95 0.74 -15.34
N LEU A 34 11.63 1.75 -15.88
CA LEU A 34 13.03 2.04 -15.51
C LEU A 34 13.17 2.40 -14.03
N GLY A 35 12.24 3.18 -13.49
CA GLY A 35 12.18 3.52 -12.06
C GLY A 35 12.08 2.27 -11.18
N VAL A 36 11.09 1.42 -11.44
CA VAL A 36 10.87 0.16 -10.69
C VAL A 36 12.09 -0.74 -10.76
N LEU A 37 12.70 -0.88 -11.93
CA LEU A 37 13.88 -1.74 -12.08
C LEU A 37 15.12 -1.17 -11.38
N ARG A 38 15.25 0.17 -11.27
CA ARG A 38 16.32 0.83 -10.50
C ARG A 38 16.13 0.69 -8.99
N LEU A 39 14.90 0.53 -8.49
CA LEU A 39 14.65 0.28 -7.06
C LEU A 39 15.38 -0.96 -6.56
N SER A 40 15.54 -2.00 -7.40
CA SER A 40 16.27 -3.23 -7.02
C SER A 40 17.69 -2.97 -6.52
N ARG A 41 18.35 -1.88 -6.96
CA ARG A 41 19.69 -1.49 -6.48
C ARG A 41 19.70 -0.98 -5.05
N HIS A 42 18.55 -0.48 -4.57
CA HIS A 42 18.38 0.11 -3.26
C HIS A 42 17.68 -0.85 -2.29
N ALA A 43 17.46 -2.11 -2.67
CA ALA A 43 16.67 -3.05 -1.89
C ALA A 43 17.20 -3.24 -0.46
N ALA A 44 18.53 -3.28 -0.27
CA ALA A 44 19.13 -3.35 1.06
C ALA A 44 18.86 -2.09 1.89
N ALA A 45 19.09 -0.90 1.33
CA ALA A 45 18.84 0.37 2.03
C ALA A 45 17.35 0.56 2.38
N LEU A 46 16.45 0.23 1.45
CA LEU A 46 15.00 0.26 1.66
C LEU A 46 14.55 -0.75 2.73
N SER A 47 15.16 -1.93 2.76
CA SER A 47 14.89 -2.94 3.79
C SER A 47 15.33 -2.47 5.18
N VAL A 48 16.53 -1.89 5.28
CA VAL A 48 17.04 -1.32 6.54
C VAL A 48 16.17 -0.17 7.01
N ALA A 49 15.80 0.75 6.11
CA ALA A 49 14.91 1.86 6.42
C ALA A 49 13.53 1.38 6.89
N SER A 50 12.93 0.42 6.18
CA SER A 50 11.65 -0.18 6.57
C SER A 50 11.73 -0.86 7.93
N ALA A 51 12.78 -1.65 8.18
CA ALA A 51 12.98 -2.30 9.46
C ALA A 51 13.14 -1.28 10.60
N ALA A 52 13.91 -0.21 10.38
CA ALA A 52 14.10 0.85 11.37
C ALA A 52 12.78 1.57 11.70
N VAL A 53 11.99 1.92 10.69
CA VAL A 53 10.68 2.56 10.90
C VAL A 53 9.71 1.59 11.60
N PHE A 54 9.65 0.33 11.18
CA PHE A 54 8.80 -0.68 11.82
C PHE A 54 9.16 -0.89 13.30
N ILE A 55 10.46 -0.96 13.62
CA ILE A 55 10.95 -1.05 15.01
C ILE A 55 10.55 0.20 15.79
N ALA A 56 10.71 1.40 15.22
CA ALA A 56 10.33 2.65 15.89
C ALA A 56 8.83 2.71 16.18
N MET A 57 7.99 2.32 15.20
CA MET A 57 6.54 2.23 15.36
C MET A 57 6.14 1.24 16.45
N THR A 58 6.76 0.06 16.44
CA THR A 58 6.51 -0.97 17.45
C THR A 58 6.94 -0.47 18.83
N ALA A 59 8.11 0.14 18.96
CA ALA A 59 8.56 0.71 20.22
C ALA A 59 7.59 1.80 20.73
N LEU A 60 7.12 2.67 19.84
CA LEU A 60 6.17 3.73 20.20
C LEU A 60 4.83 3.15 20.69
N GLU A 61 4.33 2.10 20.04
CA GLU A 61 3.14 1.36 20.50
C GLU A 61 3.32 0.87 21.94
N PHE A 62 4.40 0.12 22.20
CA PHE A 62 4.61 -0.55 23.48
C PHE A 62 4.96 0.42 24.62
N PHE A 63 5.79 1.44 24.36
CA PHE A 63 6.26 2.35 25.40
C PHE A 63 5.33 3.53 25.62
N TYR A 64 4.52 3.92 24.64
CA TYR A 64 3.71 5.14 24.70
C TYR A 64 2.22 4.90 24.45
N PHE A 65 1.81 4.38 23.29
CA PHE A 65 0.38 4.33 22.93
C PHE A 65 -0.45 3.42 23.82
N ARG A 66 0.07 2.27 24.23
CA ARG A 66 -0.63 1.39 25.19
C ARG A 66 -0.92 2.07 26.53
N ARG A 67 -0.09 3.03 26.95
CA ARG A 67 -0.34 3.78 28.19
C ARG A 67 -1.51 4.76 28.04
N LEU A 68 -1.78 5.23 26.82
CA LEU A 68 -2.91 6.13 26.52
C LEU A 68 -4.25 5.39 26.54
N SER A 69 -4.28 4.11 26.19
CA SER A 69 -5.47 3.28 26.09
C SER A 69 -5.70 2.38 27.32
N GLY A 70 -5.06 2.68 28.46
CA GLY A 70 -5.19 1.88 29.68
C GLY A 70 -4.60 0.46 29.58
N GLY A 71 -3.64 0.23 28.68
CA GLY A 71 -2.98 -1.05 28.45
C GLY A 71 -3.48 -1.83 27.24
N LEU A 72 -4.55 -1.36 26.58
CA LEU A 72 -5.11 -2.02 25.40
C LEU A 72 -4.18 -1.83 24.19
N SER A 73 -3.86 -2.92 23.49
CA SER A 73 -3.10 -2.83 22.25
C SER A 73 -3.87 -2.05 21.18
N SER A 74 -3.16 -1.25 20.38
CA SER A 74 -3.74 -0.59 19.21
C SER A 74 -4.39 -1.59 18.26
N LEU A 75 -5.40 -1.11 17.54
CA LEU A 75 -6.17 -1.93 16.62
C LEU A 75 -5.26 -2.56 15.55
N ASP A 76 -4.24 -1.84 15.09
CA ASP A 76 -3.30 -2.29 14.05
C ASP A 76 -2.44 -3.50 14.42
N MET A 77 -2.25 -3.75 15.72
CA MET A 77 -1.53 -4.92 16.20
C MET A 77 -2.38 -6.20 16.15
N ARG A 78 -3.68 -6.07 15.90
CA ARG A 78 -4.64 -7.18 15.92
C ARG A 78 -4.77 -7.80 14.54
N VAL A 79 -3.79 -8.64 14.18
CA VAL A 79 -3.66 -9.26 12.84
C VAL A 79 -4.94 -10.01 12.40
N ALA A 80 -5.66 -10.61 13.35
CA ALA A 80 -6.91 -11.33 13.10
C ALA A 80 -8.17 -10.43 13.14
N GLY A 81 -8.00 -9.11 13.23
CA GLY A 81 -9.08 -8.16 13.44
C GLY A 81 -9.48 -8.05 14.92
N PHE A 82 -10.57 -7.34 15.16
CA PHE A 82 -11.16 -7.07 16.47
C PHE A 82 -12.69 -7.07 16.40
N THR A 83 -13.34 -7.28 17.54
CA THR A 83 -14.81 -7.16 17.63
C THR A 83 -15.23 -5.70 17.85
N PRO A 84 -16.44 -5.29 17.44
CA PRO A 84 -16.91 -3.93 17.70
C PRO A 84 -16.79 -3.47 19.16
N ASP A 85 -17.06 -4.37 20.12
CA ASP A 85 -16.95 -4.07 21.55
C ASP A 85 -15.50 -3.78 21.97
N GLU A 86 -14.53 -4.55 21.46
CA GLU A 86 -13.11 -4.31 21.69
C GLU A 86 -12.65 -2.97 21.11
N GLY A 87 -13.16 -2.64 19.91
CA GLY A 87 -12.89 -1.37 19.25
C GLY A 87 -13.44 -0.19 20.03
N MET A 88 -14.69 -0.28 20.50
CA MET A 88 -15.30 0.74 21.36
C MET A 88 -14.59 0.88 22.69
N ALA A 89 -14.16 -0.24 23.31
CA ALA A 89 -13.39 -0.20 24.54
C ALA A 89 -12.07 0.56 24.35
N TRP A 90 -11.37 0.33 23.24
CA TRP A 90 -10.13 1.04 22.91
C TRP A 90 -10.37 2.54 22.65
N LEU A 91 -11.38 2.89 21.85
CA LEU A 91 -11.74 4.29 21.57
C LEU A 91 -12.13 5.03 22.85
N THR A 92 -12.91 4.39 23.72
CA THR A 92 -13.34 4.97 25.00
C THR A 92 -12.16 5.15 25.96
N ALA A 93 -11.25 4.17 26.04
CA ALA A 93 -10.08 4.24 26.91
C ALA A 93 -9.11 5.36 26.51
N LEU A 94 -8.95 5.61 25.21
CA LEU A 94 -8.13 6.72 24.72
C LEU A 94 -8.71 8.09 25.07
N GLY A 95 -10.03 8.21 25.00
CA GLY A 95 -10.74 9.48 25.03
C GLY A 95 -10.24 10.44 23.93
N ARG A 96 -10.70 11.69 24.01
CA ARG A 96 -10.39 12.70 22.98
C ARG A 96 -8.90 13.01 22.88
N ARG A 97 -8.23 13.18 24.03
CA ARG A 97 -6.80 13.52 24.07
C ARG A 97 -5.90 12.39 23.55
N GLY A 98 -6.19 11.14 23.94
CA GLY A 98 -5.45 9.98 23.44
C GLY A 98 -5.67 9.79 21.93
N GLY A 99 -6.90 9.99 21.47
CA GLY A 99 -7.23 9.91 20.04
C GLY A 99 -6.50 10.95 19.19
N GLU A 100 -6.47 12.23 19.62
CA GLU A 100 -5.72 13.30 18.93
C GLU A 100 -4.22 12.98 18.83
N ILE A 101 -3.62 12.46 19.91
CA ILE A 101 -2.19 12.08 19.94
C ILE A 101 -1.92 10.94 18.95
N ILE A 102 -2.77 9.91 18.92
CA ILE A 102 -2.63 8.78 18.00
C ILE A 102 -2.84 9.22 16.55
N ILE A 103 -3.82 10.08 16.26
CA ILE A 103 -4.02 10.61 14.90
C ILE A 103 -2.73 11.27 14.38
N VAL A 104 -2.14 12.18 15.16
CA VAL A 104 -0.97 12.96 14.72
C VAL A 104 0.28 12.09 14.60
N TRP A 105 0.61 11.34 15.65
CA TRP A 105 1.88 10.62 15.72
C TRP A 105 1.84 9.25 15.03
N HIS A 106 0.73 8.54 15.10
CA HIS A 106 0.59 7.23 14.49
C HIS A 106 0.11 7.36 13.04
N TYR A 107 -1.12 7.83 12.82
CA TYR A 107 -1.78 7.80 11.51
C TYR A 107 -1.26 8.84 10.49
N LEU A 108 -0.98 10.07 10.92
CA LEU A 108 -0.50 11.14 10.02
C LEU A 108 1.01 11.18 9.85
N THR A 109 1.76 10.39 10.61
CA THR A 109 3.23 10.36 10.53
C THR A 109 3.74 8.99 10.09
N PHE A 110 3.66 8.00 10.97
CA PHE A 110 4.25 6.69 10.69
C PHE A 110 3.42 5.87 9.71
N ASP A 111 2.12 5.71 9.96
CA ASP A 111 1.20 4.96 9.10
C ASP A 111 0.88 5.68 7.79
N LEU A 112 1.26 6.97 7.67
CA LEU A 112 1.25 7.67 6.38
C LEU A 112 2.46 7.28 5.52
N LEU A 113 3.65 7.20 6.12
CA LEU A 113 4.91 6.95 5.42
C LEU A 113 5.19 5.46 5.20
N PHE A 114 4.92 4.65 6.22
CA PHE A 114 5.36 3.26 6.30
C PHE A 114 4.79 2.37 5.20
N PRO A 115 3.48 2.43 4.85
CA PRO A 115 2.94 1.59 3.79
C PRO A 115 3.62 1.86 2.44
N ALA A 116 3.91 3.12 2.11
CA ALA A 116 4.67 3.47 0.91
C ALA A 116 6.11 2.95 0.97
N LEU A 117 6.81 3.16 2.08
CA LEU A 117 8.19 2.69 2.27
C LEU A 117 8.30 1.16 2.18
N LEU A 118 7.41 0.44 2.86
CA LEU A 118 7.33 -1.01 2.82
C LEU A 118 6.98 -1.50 1.42
N SER A 119 6.06 -0.82 0.72
CA SER A 119 5.70 -1.17 -0.65
C SER A 119 6.87 -1.01 -1.62
N LEU A 120 7.62 0.09 -1.53
CA LEU A 120 8.85 0.28 -2.31
C LEU A 120 9.89 -0.81 -2.00
N THR A 121 10.00 -1.19 -0.73
CA THR A 121 10.88 -2.27 -0.28
C THR A 121 10.47 -3.60 -0.90
N LEU A 122 9.20 -3.99 -0.80
CA LEU A 122 8.69 -5.24 -1.36
C LEU A 122 8.86 -5.29 -2.89
N VAL A 123 8.52 -4.21 -3.61
CA VAL A 123 8.76 -4.10 -5.06
C VAL A 123 10.25 -4.28 -5.37
N SER A 124 11.14 -3.62 -4.62
CA SER A 124 12.57 -3.71 -4.83
C SER A 124 13.11 -5.13 -4.61
N LEU A 125 12.61 -5.83 -3.58
CA LEU A 125 13.01 -7.20 -3.23
C LEU A 125 12.47 -8.22 -4.24
N ILE A 126 11.21 -8.08 -4.67
CA ILE A 126 10.61 -8.92 -5.72
C ILE A 126 11.45 -8.83 -7.00
N VAL A 127 11.82 -7.62 -7.44
CA VAL A 127 12.64 -7.46 -8.64
C VAL A 127 14.07 -7.97 -8.42
N ALA A 128 14.69 -7.67 -7.27
CA ALA A 128 16.08 -8.05 -6.98
C ALA A 128 16.26 -9.58 -6.89
N PHE A 129 15.40 -10.28 -6.16
CA PHE A 129 15.47 -11.72 -6.04
C PHE A 129 14.81 -12.44 -7.21
N GLY A 130 13.72 -11.92 -7.76
CA GLY A 130 13.05 -12.49 -8.92
C GLY A 130 13.97 -12.59 -10.13
N ARG A 131 14.85 -11.61 -10.37
CA ARG A 131 15.85 -11.66 -11.46
C ARG A 131 16.89 -12.77 -11.31
N ARG A 132 17.02 -13.39 -10.13
CA ARG A 132 17.85 -14.57 -9.90
C ARG A 132 17.11 -15.87 -10.26
N PHE A 133 15.80 -15.81 -10.50
CA PHE A 133 14.95 -16.92 -10.92
C PHE A 133 14.72 -16.91 -12.44
N GLY A 134 14.98 -18.04 -13.10
CA GLY A 134 14.99 -18.13 -14.57
C GLY A 134 13.71 -17.63 -15.25
N ASN A 135 12.54 -18.05 -14.76
CA ASN A 135 11.26 -17.68 -15.38
C ASN A 135 10.96 -16.18 -15.26
N PHE A 136 11.24 -15.58 -14.09
CA PHE A 136 11.00 -14.15 -13.88
C PHE A 136 12.04 -13.30 -14.61
N ARG A 137 13.29 -13.74 -14.68
CA ARG A 137 14.34 -13.10 -15.47
C ARG A 137 14.04 -13.10 -16.98
N ALA A 138 13.40 -14.16 -17.49
CA ALA A 138 13.03 -14.28 -18.90
C ALA A 138 11.88 -13.35 -19.31
N MET A 139 11.11 -12.81 -18.35
CA MET A 139 10.03 -11.87 -18.64
C MET A 139 10.56 -10.54 -19.18
N PRO A 140 9.81 -9.85 -20.07
CA PRO A 140 10.10 -8.48 -20.44
C PRO A 140 10.18 -7.57 -19.22
N ALA A 141 11.04 -6.56 -19.27
CA ALA A 141 11.23 -5.56 -18.21
C ALA A 141 9.92 -4.95 -17.70
N GLN A 142 9.00 -4.65 -18.62
CA GLN A 142 7.67 -4.10 -18.33
C GLN A 142 6.81 -5.08 -17.52
N LEU A 143 6.85 -6.37 -17.87
CA LEU A 143 6.10 -7.40 -17.17
C LEU A 143 6.68 -7.65 -15.77
N GLN A 144 8.01 -7.65 -15.61
CA GLN A 144 8.65 -7.71 -14.29
C GLN A 144 8.17 -6.57 -13.38
N ALA A 145 8.15 -5.35 -13.90
CA ALA A 145 7.71 -4.17 -13.16
C ALA A 145 6.20 -4.24 -12.84
N LEU A 146 5.37 -4.60 -13.81
CA LEU A 146 3.93 -4.75 -13.63
C LEU A 146 3.59 -5.82 -12.60
N THR A 147 4.23 -6.99 -12.68
CA THR A 147 4.05 -8.08 -11.70
C THR A 147 4.42 -7.61 -10.30
N ALA A 148 5.57 -6.95 -10.12
CA ALA A 148 5.96 -6.45 -8.81
C ALA A 148 4.96 -5.42 -8.25
N LEU A 149 4.45 -4.52 -9.09
CA LEU A 149 3.45 -3.53 -8.67
C LEU A 149 2.10 -4.17 -8.33
N VAL A 150 1.58 -5.06 -9.18
CA VAL A 150 0.29 -5.73 -8.97
C VAL A 150 0.29 -6.58 -7.70
N LEU A 151 1.43 -7.19 -7.34
CA LEU A 151 1.56 -7.97 -6.11
C LEU A 151 1.59 -7.12 -4.84
N VAL A 152 1.96 -5.85 -4.91
CA VAL A 152 2.19 -4.99 -3.74
C VAL A 152 1.09 -3.95 -3.56
N LEU A 153 0.60 -3.33 -4.64
CA LEU A 153 -0.39 -2.26 -4.57
C LEU A 153 -1.68 -2.61 -3.82
N PRO A 154 -2.25 -3.82 -3.92
CA PRO A 154 -3.43 -4.18 -3.14
C PRO A 154 -3.23 -4.02 -1.63
N TYR A 155 -2.05 -4.44 -1.12
CA TYR A 155 -1.69 -4.23 0.28
C TYR A 155 -1.62 -2.73 0.60
N THR A 156 -0.91 -1.94 -0.20
CA THR A 156 -0.74 -0.50 0.03
C THR A 156 -2.08 0.23 0.11
N ILE A 157 -3.00 -0.12 -0.79
CA ILE A 157 -4.34 0.48 -0.85
C ILE A 157 -5.16 0.08 0.38
N ALA A 158 -5.15 -1.20 0.76
CA ALA A 158 -5.87 -1.68 1.93
C ALA A 158 -5.35 -1.05 3.23
N ASP A 159 -4.03 -0.88 3.35
CA ASP A 159 -3.40 -0.22 4.50
C ASP A 159 -3.83 1.25 4.60
N TYR A 160 -3.75 2.02 3.52
CA TYR A 160 -4.22 3.41 3.54
C TYR A 160 -5.74 3.54 3.77
N ALA A 161 -6.54 2.65 3.20
CA ALA A 161 -7.98 2.63 3.44
C ALA A 161 -8.28 2.37 4.93
N GLN A 162 -7.51 1.47 5.55
CA GLN A 162 -7.63 1.16 6.97
C GLN A 162 -7.19 2.33 7.85
N ASN A 163 -6.05 2.96 7.56
CA ASN A 163 -5.56 4.13 8.30
C ASN A 163 -6.57 5.28 8.24
N PHE A 164 -7.18 5.49 7.08
CA PHE A 164 -8.26 6.48 6.91
C PHE A 164 -9.51 6.13 7.73
N ALA A 165 -9.95 4.87 7.70
CA ALA A 165 -11.11 4.42 8.46
C ALA A 165 -10.91 4.61 9.98
N VAL A 166 -9.75 4.24 10.52
CA VAL A 166 -9.48 4.40 11.95
C VAL A 166 -9.25 5.85 12.34
N ALA A 167 -8.55 6.64 11.52
CA ALA A 167 -8.42 8.08 11.76
C ALA A 167 -9.78 8.77 11.82
N ARG A 168 -10.74 8.35 10.98
CA ARG A 168 -12.12 8.86 11.04
C ARG A 168 -12.81 8.50 12.36
N LEU A 169 -12.73 7.24 12.79
CA LEU A 169 -13.29 6.78 14.06
C LEU A 169 -12.73 7.54 15.27
N LEU A 170 -11.44 7.88 15.23
CA LEU A 170 -10.78 8.67 16.28
C LEU A 170 -11.15 10.15 16.24
N SER A 171 -11.37 10.70 15.04
CA SER A 171 -11.70 12.13 14.86
C SER A 171 -13.16 12.45 15.17
N ASP A 172 -14.07 11.51 14.92
CA ASP A 172 -15.49 11.66 15.11
C ASP A 172 -16.06 10.42 15.82
N PHE A 173 -16.25 10.53 17.12
CA PHE A 173 -16.76 9.44 17.95
C PHE A 173 -18.22 9.07 17.58
N GLN A 174 -18.99 9.95 16.94
CA GLN A 174 -20.33 9.60 16.45
C GLN A 174 -20.29 8.62 15.28
N SER A 175 -19.17 8.58 14.55
CA SER A 175 -18.93 7.60 13.49
C SER A 175 -18.57 6.21 14.02
N ALA A 176 -18.26 6.08 15.31
CA ALA A 176 -17.92 4.82 15.97
C ALA A 176 -19.17 3.98 16.31
N ASN A 177 -19.79 3.42 15.26
CA ASN A 177 -20.86 2.44 15.36
C ASN A 177 -20.36 1.02 15.03
N PRO A 178 -21.13 -0.04 15.36
CA PRO A 178 -20.70 -1.42 15.13
C PRO A 178 -20.29 -1.74 13.70
N ASP A 179 -20.99 -1.20 12.70
CA ASP A 179 -20.70 -1.44 11.28
C ASP A 179 -19.36 -0.82 10.86
N SER A 180 -19.09 0.40 11.31
CA SER A 180 -17.85 1.13 10.99
C SER A 180 -16.63 0.48 11.65
N LEU A 181 -16.81 -0.06 12.85
CA LEU A 181 -15.79 -0.82 13.57
C LEU A 181 -15.54 -2.19 12.92
N ALA A 182 -16.60 -2.90 12.54
CA ALA A 182 -16.49 -4.16 11.79
C ALA A 182 -15.80 -3.93 10.44
N PHE A 183 -16.11 -2.84 9.76
CA PHE A 183 -15.44 -2.43 8.53
C PHE A 183 -13.95 -2.18 8.74
N ALA A 184 -13.56 -1.37 9.73
CA ALA A 184 -12.16 -1.14 10.07
C ALA A 184 -11.43 -2.44 10.43
N SER A 185 -12.07 -3.33 11.20
CA SER A 185 -11.57 -4.67 11.53
C SER A 185 -11.33 -5.53 10.29
N SER A 186 -12.28 -5.57 9.35
CA SER A 186 -12.13 -6.30 8.09
C SER A 186 -10.99 -5.75 7.22
N LEU A 187 -10.77 -4.44 7.22
CA LEU A 187 -9.65 -3.82 6.50
C LEU A 187 -8.30 -4.21 7.12
N ILE A 188 -8.21 -4.36 8.45
CA ILE A 188 -7.00 -4.87 9.13
C ILE A 188 -6.69 -6.30 8.67
N VAL A 189 -7.68 -7.19 8.70
CA VAL A 189 -7.50 -8.57 8.23
C VAL A 189 -7.11 -8.58 6.75
N THR A 190 -7.77 -7.76 5.93
CA THR A 190 -7.52 -7.65 4.50
C THR A 190 -6.10 -7.17 4.20
N LYS A 191 -5.62 -6.10 4.87
CA LYS A 191 -4.25 -5.60 4.64
C LYS A 191 -3.21 -6.65 4.99
N PHE A 192 -3.36 -7.39 6.09
CA PHE A 192 -2.40 -8.44 6.47
C PHE A 192 -2.44 -9.64 5.52
N ALA A 193 -3.64 -10.07 5.10
CA ALA A 193 -3.78 -11.12 4.10
C ALA A 193 -3.11 -10.73 2.77
N LEU A 194 -3.33 -9.49 2.32
CA LEU A 194 -2.72 -8.96 1.10
C LEU A 194 -1.21 -8.75 1.25
N LEU A 195 -0.71 -8.39 2.43
CA LEU A 195 0.72 -8.25 2.72
C LEU A 195 1.46 -9.61 2.70
N ALA A 196 0.79 -10.68 3.15
CA ALA A 196 1.39 -12.00 3.18
C ALA A 196 1.81 -12.48 1.79
N ILE A 197 1.06 -12.13 0.74
CA ILE A 197 1.33 -12.54 -0.65
C ILE A 197 2.72 -12.08 -1.14
N PRO A 198 3.05 -10.77 -1.20
CA PRO A 198 4.36 -10.31 -1.65
C PRO A 198 5.48 -10.76 -0.71
N VAL A 199 5.24 -10.87 0.60
CA VAL A 199 6.24 -11.39 1.56
C VAL A 199 6.61 -12.85 1.24
N LEU A 200 5.62 -13.71 1.01
CA LEU A 200 5.84 -15.10 0.64
C LEU A 200 6.58 -15.21 -0.70
N ILE A 201 6.24 -14.37 -1.68
CA ILE A 201 6.93 -14.35 -2.99
C ILE A 201 8.40 -13.95 -2.82
N VAL A 202 8.69 -12.92 -2.03
CA VAL A 202 10.07 -12.51 -1.69
C VAL A 202 10.81 -13.67 -1.03
N ALA A 203 10.20 -14.35 -0.05
CA ALA A 203 10.80 -15.49 0.63
C ALA A 203 11.10 -16.65 -0.34
N VAL A 204 10.15 -17.01 -1.20
CA VAL A 204 10.34 -18.06 -2.22
C VAL A 204 11.47 -17.69 -3.18
N PHE A 205 11.51 -16.46 -3.68
CA PHE A 205 12.59 -15.99 -4.56
C PHE A 205 13.95 -15.97 -3.86
N ALA A 206 14.00 -15.54 -2.60
CA ALA A 206 15.23 -15.52 -1.80
C ALA A 206 15.77 -16.95 -1.59
N LEU A 207 14.92 -17.89 -1.18
CA LEU A 207 15.28 -19.30 -0.98
C LEU A 207 15.70 -19.97 -2.30
N ALA A 208 14.97 -19.72 -3.38
CA ALA A 208 15.32 -20.25 -4.70
C ALA A 208 16.65 -19.69 -5.22
N ALA A 209 16.99 -18.44 -4.87
CA ALA A 209 18.27 -17.83 -5.21
C ALA A 209 19.44 -18.43 -4.42
N GLN A 210 19.23 -18.80 -3.15
CA GLN A 210 20.25 -19.44 -2.31
C GLN A 210 20.60 -20.85 -2.80
N ARG A 211 19.62 -21.63 -3.29
CA ARG A 211 19.84 -23.01 -3.77
C ARG A 211 20.64 -23.10 -5.09
N ARG A 212 20.93 -21.97 -5.75
CA ARG A 212 21.67 -21.91 -7.01
C ARG A 212 23.12 -21.45 -6.83
N LEU A 213 23.50 -21.04 -5.62
CA LEU A 213 24.88 -20.73 -5.21
C LEU A 213 25.49 -21.99 -4.57
#